data_AF-A0A971YH25-F1
#
_entry.id   AF-A0A971YH25-F1
#
_cell.length_a   1.000
_cell.length_b   1.000
_cell.length_c   1.000
_cell.angle_alpha   90.00
_cell.angle_beta   90.00
_cell.angle_gamma   90.00
#
_symmetry.space_group_name_H-M   'P 1'
#
loop_
_entity.id
_entity.type
_entity.pdbx_description
1 polymer ?
#
loop_
_entity_poly.entity_id
_entity_poly.type
_entity_poly.pdbx_seq_one_letter_code
_entity_poly.pdbx_strand_id
1 'polypeptide(L)'
;MNRHTPVEVKTSRGFNMWQDLRNHLVAGKKVSRTIEKNIKEKQDLLKNLRQAKRDLEIASANFEFVADKDLVDYYIYQMKAAETKYQYLIRKAKEKNIRMDECENIHIWNRNTKVEMNG
;
A
#
# COMPACT_ATOMS: atom_id res chain seq x y z
N MET A 1 26.49 -36.50 -8.08
CA MET A 1 27.52 -35.56 -7.63
C MET A 1 27.42 -35.44 -6.11
N ASN A 2 28.40 -36.01 -5.39
CA ASN A 2 28.33 -36.17 -3.94
C ASN A 2 28.43 -34.82 -3.20
N ARG A 3 27.44 -34.55 -2.34
CA ARG A 3 27.52 -33.48 -1.36
C ARG A 3 28.52 -33.92 -0.29
N HIS A 4 29.77 -33.49 -0.40
CA HIS A 4 30.77 -33.69 0.65
C HIS A 4 30.23 -33.13 1.97
N THR A 5 30.00 -34.00 2.94
CA THR A 5 29.78 -33.61 4.33
C THR A 5 31.15 -33.26 4.94
N PRO A 6 31.38 -32.04 5.44
CA PRO A 6 32.64 -31.69 6.08
C PRO A 6 32.87 -32.54 7.33
N VAL A 7 34.13 -32.85 7.62
CA VAL A 7 34.60 -33.60 8.80
C VAL A 7 34.04 -32.95 10.07
N GLU A 8 33.34 -33.72 10.92
CA GLU A 8 32.81 -33.25 12.21
C GLU A 8 33.97 -32.90 13.16
N VAL A 9 34.40 -31.64 13.17
CA VAL A 9 35.29 -31.13 14.22
C VAL A 9 34.44 -30.88 15.47
N LYS A 10 34.30 -31.90 16.32
CA LYS A 10 33.68 -31.74 17.64
C LYS A 10 34.64 -30.93 18.52
N THR A 11 34.37 -29.65 18.67
CA THR A 11 35.03 -28.83 19.70
C THR A 11 34.64 -29.39 21.07
N SER A 12 35.51 -29.22 22.08
CA SER A 12 35.53 -29.93 23.38
C SER A 12 34.25 -29.82 24.26
N ARG A 13 33.18 -29.22 23.75
CA ARG A 13 31.85 -29.22 24.36
C ARG A 13 30.76 -29.34 23.29
N GLY A 14 30.55 -30.52 22.72
CA GLY A 14 29.30 -30.96 22.07
C GLY A 14 28.49 -29.96 21.21
N PHE A 15 29.11 -28.97 20.57
CA PHE A 15 28.42 -27.84 19.93
C PHE A 15 28.58 -27.91 18.42
N ASN A 16 27.46 -28.03 17.70
CA ASN A 16 27.41 -28.12 16.24
C ASN A 16 27.56 -26.73 15.60
N MET A 17 28.77 -26.18 15.64
CA MET A 17 29.10 -24.83 15.12
C MET A 17 28.64 -24.62 13.67
N TRP A 18 28.76 -25.64 12.82
CA TRP A 18 28.30 -25.55 11.41
C TRP A 18 26.78 -25.48 11.26
N GLN A 19 26.03 -26.09 12.18
CA GLN A 19 24.57 -26.04 12.19
C GLN A 19 24.09 -24.67 12.68
N ASP A 20 24.79 -24.12 13.67
CA ASP A 20 24.57 -22.76 14.17
C ASP A 20 24.86 -21.71 13.09
N LEU A 21 26.01 -21.80 12.40
CA LEU A 21 26.37 -20.93 11.29
C LEU A 21 25.31 -20.96 10.18
N ARG A 22 24.80 -22.15 9.82
CA ARG A 22 23.73 -22.31 8.83
C ARG A 22 22.43 -21.64 9.30
N ASN A 23 22.03 -21.81 10.56
CA ASN A 23 20.83 -21.19 11.10
C ASN A 23 20.92 -19.66 11.08
N HIS A 24 22.08 -19.10 11.45
CA HIS A 24 22.34 -17.66 11.35
C HIS A 24 22.28 -17.13 9.92
N LEU A 25 22.85 -17.85 8.95
CA LEU A 25 22.79 -17.48 7.53
C LEU A 25 21.36 -17.53 6.97
N VAL A 26 20.59 -18.56 7.33
CA VAL A 26 19.17 -18.69 6.93
C VAL A 26 18.31 -17.60 7.58
N ALA A 27 18.56 -17.29 8.87
CA ALA A 27 17.89 -16.21 9.58
C ALA A 27 18.16 -14.85 8.92
N GLY A 28 19.43 -14.54 8.59
CA GLY A 28 19.79 -13.32 7.86
C GLY A 28 19.08 -13.19 6.51
N LYS A 29 19.03 -14.27 5.73
CA LYS A 29 18.34 -14.29 4.42
C LYS A 29 16.80 -14.17 4.54
N LYS A 30 16.21 -14.61 5.66
CA LYS A 30 14.77 -14.44 5.94
C LYS A 30 14.44 -12.99 6.32
N VAL A 31 15.32 -12.35 7.09
CA VAL A 31 15.18 -10.94 7.49
C VAL A 31 15.27 -10.02 6.27
N SER A 32 16.28 -10.19 5.39
CA SER A 32 16.41 -9.36 4.17
C SER A 32 15.17 -9.43 3.27
N ARG A 33 14.64 -10.63 3.00
CA ARG A 33 13.40 -10.80 2.21
C ARG A 33 12.18 -10.14 2.84
N THR A 34 12.07 -10.16 4.17
CA THR A 34 10.95 -9.54 4.89
C THR A 34 11.01 -8.01 4.77
N ILE A 35 12.21 -7.43 4.85
CA ILE A 35 12.43 -5.99 4.69
C ILE A 35 12.08 -5.55 3.26
N GLU A 36 12.58 -6.27 2.24
CA GLU A 36 12.28 -5.99 0.83
C GLU A 36 10.78 -6.03 0.54
N LYS A 37 10.08 -7.04 1.08
CA LYS A 37 8.62 -7.15 0.94
C LYS A 37 7.90 -5.96 1.57
N ASN A 38 8.28 -5.55 2.77
CA ASN A 38 7.67 -4.39 3.45
C ASN A 38 7.91 -3.07 2.69
N ILE A 39 9.11 -2.87 2.15
CA ILE A 39 9.44 -1.70 1.33
C ILE A 39 8.55 -1.66 0.07
N LYS A 40 8.44 -2.80 -0.63
CA LYS A 40 7.61 -2.90 -1.83
C LYS A 40 6.14 -2.64 -1.51
N GLU A 41 5.60 -3.25 -0.46
CA GLU A 41 4.21 -3.01 -0.03
C GLU A 41 3.94 -1.54 0.28
N LYS A 42 4.89 -0.85 0.94
CA LYS A 42 4.80 0.59 1.20
C LYS A 42 4.79 1.39 -0.10
N GLN A 43 5.68 1.09 -1.04
CA GLN A 43 5.74 1.76 -2.33
C GLN A 43 4.47 1.56 -3.16
N ASP A 44 3.95 0.33 -3.20
CA ASP A 44 2.71 0.00 -3.90
C ASP A 44 1.51 0.73 -3.28
N LEU A 45 1.45 0.80 -1.94
CA LEU A 45 0.40 1.54 -1.25
C LEU A 45 0.42 3.03 -1.60
N LEU A 46 1.59 3.66 -1.56
CA LEU A 46 1.75 5.08 -1.92
C LEU A 46 1.44 5.33 -3.40
N LYS A 47 1.86 4.44 -4.30
CA LYS A 47 1.54 4.51 -5.72
C LYS A 47 0.03 4.45 -5.95
N ASN A 48 -0.64 3.50 -5.30
CA ASN A 48 -2.09 3.32 -5.41
C ASN A 48 -2.85 4.52 -4.82
N LEU A 49 -2.35 5.09 -3.72
CA LEU A 49 -2.92 6.30 -3.11
C LEU A 49 -2.88 7.47 -4.09
N ARG A 50 -1.71 7.73 -4.69
CA ARG A 50 -1.55 8.79 -5.71
C ARG A 50 -2.42 8.54 -6.93
N GLN A 51 -2.59 7.29 -7.35
CA GLN A 51 -3.47 6.96 -8.46
C GLN A 51 -4.94 7.22 -8.11
N ALA A 52 -5.41 6.76 -6.95
CA ALA A 52 -6.79 7.00 -6.53
C ALA A 52 -7.10 8.50 -6.38
N LYS A 53 -6.13 9.31 -5.93
CA LYS A 53 -6.21 10.77 -5.94
C LYS A 53 -6.39 11.33 -7.36
N ARG A 54 -5.55 10.93 -8.31
CA ARG A 54 -5.69 11.36 -9.71
C ARG A 54 -7.01 10.91 -10.34
N ASP A 55 -7.42 9.67 -10.10
CA ASP A 55 -8.69 9.13 -10.60
C ASP A 55 -9.86 9.99 -10.11
N LEU A 56 -9.81 10.42 -8.85
CA LEU A 56 -10.81 11.27 -8.23
C LEU A 56 -10.81 12.70 -8.82
N GLU A 57 -9.63 13.29 -9.03
CA GLU A 57 -9.49 14.60 -9.69
C GLU A 57 -10.04 14.57 -11.12
N ILE A 58 -9.71 13.52 -11.88
CA ILE A 58 -10.21 13.31 -13.26
C ILE A 58 -11.72 13.13 -13.26
N ALA A 59 -12.26 12.27 -12.39
CA ALA A 59 -13.69 12.03 -12.33
C ALA A 59 -14.47 13.31 -11.94
N SER A 60 -13.90 14.11 -11.03
CA SER A 60 -14.47 15.41 -10.65
C SER A 60 -14.48 16.39 -11.81
N ALA A 61 -13.38 16.52 -12.55
CA ALA A 61 -13.32 17.38 -13.74
C ALA A 61 -14.28 16.91 -14.82
N ASN A 62 -14.35 15.60 -15.08
CA ASN A 62 -15.28 15.05 -16.06
C ASN A 62 -16.73 15.31 -15.67
N PHE A 63 -17.09 15.17 -14.39
CA PHE A 63 -18.43 15.51 -13.89
C PHE A 63 -18.75 17.00 -14.07
N GLU A 64 -17.78 17.89 -13.85
CA GLU A 64 -17.96 19.34 -14.00
C GLU A 64 -18.18 19.76 -15.46
N PHE A 65 -17.48 19.13 -16.40
CA PHE A 65 -17.48 19.51 -17.81
C PHE A 65 -18.29 18.59 -18.74
N VAL A 66 -19.01 17.61 -18.19
CA VAL A 66 -19.82 16.69 -19.00
C VAL A 66 -20.99 17.42 -19.67
N ALA A 67 -21.02 17.40 -21.01
CA ALA A 67 -22.13 17.92 -21.79
C ALA A 67 -23.24 16.88 -22.01
N ASP A 68 -22.88 15.60 -22.01
CA ASP A 68 -23.79 14.49 -22.21
C ASP A 68 -24.48 14.09 -20.91
N LYS A 69 -25.80 14.29 -20.85
CA LYS A 69 -26.61 14.00 -19.65
C LYS A 69 -26.60 12.51 -19.28
N ASP A 70 -26.42 11.63 -20.25
CA ASP A 70 -26.41 10.18 -20.03
C ASP A 70 -25.12 9.72 -19.33
N LEU A 71 -24.07 10.57 -19.31
CA LEU A 71 -22.80 10.30 -18.64
C LEU A 71 -22.71 10.88 -17.22
N VAL A 72 -23.69 11.66 -16.78
CA VAL A 72 -23.67 12.31 -15.45
C VAL A 72 -23.61 11.26 -14.33
N ASP A 73 -24.50 10.27 -14.35
CA ASP A 73 -24.53 9.20 -13.34
C ASP A 73 -23.27 8.34 -13.38
N TYR A 74 -22.70 8.15 -14.58
CA TYR A 74 -21.44 7.45 -14.76
C TYR A 74 -20.30 8.17 -14.01
N TYR A 75 -20.14 9.49 -14.20
CA TYR A 75 -19.10 10.25 -13.52
C TYR A 75 -19.34 10.38 -12.02
N ILE A 76 -20.59 10.48 -11.57
CA ILE A 76 -20.94 10.41 -10.13
C ILE A 76 -20.46 9.09 -9.53
N TYR A 77 -20.71 7.96 -10.20
CA TYR A 77 -20.27 6.65 -9.74
C TYR A 77 -18.74 6.56 -9.71
N GLN A 78 -18.06 7.05 -10.74
CA GLN A 78 -16.60 7.09 -10.78
C GLN A 78 -15.99 7.92 -9.63
N MET A 79 -16.53 9.11 -9.36
CA MET A 79 -16.11 9.93 -8.23
C MET A 79 -16.26 9.19 -6.91
N LYS A 80 -17.45 8.61 -6.65
CA LYS A 80 -17.71 7.85 -5.41
C LYS A 80 -16.78 6.65 -5.26
N ALA A 81 -16.52 5.92 -6.34
CA ALA A 81 -15.61 4.78 -6.34
C ALA A 81 -14.15 5.20 -6.06
N ALA A 82 -13.68 6.26 -6.72
CA ALA A 82 -12.34 6.79 -6.54
C ALA A 82 -12.14 7.36 -5.13
N GLU A 83 -13.13 8.10 -4.60
CA GLU A 83 -13.12 8.61 -3.22
C GLU A 83 -13.07 7.47 -2.21
N THR A 84 -13.95 6.47 -2.34
CA THR A 84 -13.99 5.31 -1.45
C THR A 84 -12.65 4.57 -1.44
N LYS A 85 -12.06 4.36 -2.63
CA LYS A 85 -10.74 3.73 -2.77
C LYS A 85 -9.65 4.58 -2.12
N TYR A 86 -9.66 5.90 -2.33
CA TYR A 86 -8.71 6.81 -1.71
C TYR A 86 -8.78 6.75 -0.18
N GLN A 87 -9.98 6.86 0.40
CA GLN A 87 -10.19 6.77 1.86
C GLN A 87 -9.75 5.43 2.45
N TYR A 88 -10.02 4.33 1.74
CA TYR A 88 -9.52 3.01 2.12
C TYR A 88 -7.99 2.94 2.18
N LEU A 89 -7.32 3.49 1.17
CA LEU A 89 -5.84 3.49 1.08
C LEU A 89 -5.21 4.40 2.15
N ILE A 90 -5.83 5.56 2.43
CA ILE A 90 -5.47 6.45 3.55
C ILE A 90 -5.51 5.68 4.87
N ARG A 91 -6.59 4.96 5.15
CA ARG A 91 -6.72 4.15 6.37
C ARG A 91 -5.66 3.07 6.45
N LYS A 92 -5.39 2.35 5.35
CA LYS A 92 -4.31 1.35 5.30
C LYS A 92 -2.92 1.95 5.52
N ALA A 93 -2.66 3.15 5.04
CA ALA A 93 -1.38 3.83 5.26
C ALA A 93 -1.19 4.20 6.73
N LYS A 94 -2.25 4.69 7.38
CA LYS A 94 -2.27 4.97 8.83
C LYS A 94 -2.04 3.70 9.66
N GLU A 95 -2.72 2.60 9.34
CA GLU A 95 -2.53 1.28 10.00
C GLU A 95 -1.08 0.78 9.92
N LYS A 96 -0.36 1.13 8.84
CA LYS A 96 1.06 0.77 8.62
C LYS A 96 2.05 1.84 9.09
N ASN A 97 1.59 2.89 9.78
CA ASN A 97 2.39 4.03 10.24
C ASN A 97 3.23 4.68 9.12
N ILE A 98 2.68 4.72 7.90
CA ILE A 98 3.31 5.36 6.75
C ILE A 98 2.93 6.84 6.77
N ARG A 99 3.93 7.72 6.89
CA ARG A 99 3.75 9.16 6.74
C ARG A 99 3.32 9.47 5.31
N MET A 100 2.29 10.31 5.18
CA MET A 100 1.68 10.71 3.92
C MET A 100 1.89 12.20 3.68
N ASP A 101 3.15 12.61 3.75
CA ASP A 101 3.65 13.99 3.72
C ASP A 101 3.25 14.77 2.45
N GLU A 102 2.74 14.08 1.42
CA GLU A 102 2.54 14.61 0.07
C GLU A 102 1.09 14.49 -0.45
N CYS A 103 0.16 13.90 0.30
CA CYS A 103 -1.19 13.56 -0.22
C CYS A 103 -2.35 14.19 0.55
N GLU A 104 -2.12 14.67 1.77
CA GLU A 104 -3.15 15.36 2.58
C GLU A 104 -3.43 16.75 2.04
N ASN A 105 -4.20 16.85 0.96
CA ASN A 105 -5.00 18.02 0.61
C ASN A 105 -5.84 17.66 -0.61
N ILE A 106 -6.97 17.02 -0.36
CA ILE A 106 -8.13 17.18 -1.24
C ILE A 106 -9.35 17.33 -0.35
N HIS A 107 -9.78 18.58 -0.15
CA HIS A 107 -11.12 18.88 0.33
C HIS A 107 -12.07 18.70 -0.86
N ILE A 108 -12.59 17.48 -1.06
CA ILE A 108 -13.69 17.27 -1.99
C ILE A 108 -14.97 17.30 -1.19
N TRP A 109 -15.81 18.29 -1.52
CA TRP A 109 -17.16 18.55 -1.03
C TRP A 109 -17.37 18.33 0.48
N ASN A 110 -17.40 19.45 1.20
CA ASN A 110 -17.96 19.53 2.53
C ASN A 110 -19.32 18.82 2.56
N ARG A 111 -19.40 17.63 3.18
CA ARG A 111 -20.67 16.88 3.37
C ARG A 111 -21.74 17.68 4.13
N ASN A 112 -21.39 18.87 4.66
CA ASN A 112 -22.30 19.77 5.36
C ASN A 112 -22.92 20.89 4.52
N THR A 113 -22.79 20.93 3.19
CA THR A 113 -23.81 21.63 2.39
C THR A 113 -25.07 20.76 2.40
N LYS A 114 -25.79 20.84 3.52
CA LYS A 114 -27.21 20.55 3.61
C LYS A 114 -27.86 21.41 2.52
N VAL A 115 -28.07 20.83 1.35
CA VAL A 115 -28.90 21.43 0.32
C VAL A 115 -30.29 21.40 0.92
N GLU A 116 -30.65 22.45 1.65
CA GLU A 116 -32.03 22.77 1.95
C GLU A 116 -32.66 23.04 0.59
N MET A 117 -33.13 21.97 -0.05
CA MET A 117 -34.14 22.07 -1.07
C MET A 117 -35.38 22.58 -0.35
N ASN A 118 -35.53 23.90 -0.33
CA ASN A 118 -36.76 24.58 0.00
C ASN A 118 -37.87 23.99 -0.88
N GLY A 119 -38.78 23.26 -0.24
CA GLY A 119 -40.13 23.02 -0.71
C GLY A 119 -41.09 23.91 0.07
#